data_AF-A0A9D1H687-F1
#
_entry.id   AF-A0A9D1H687-F1
#
_cell.length_a   1.000
_cell.length_b   1.000
_cell.length_c   1.000
_cell.angle_alpha   90.00
_cell.angle_beta   90.00
_cell.angle_gamma   90.00
#
_symmetry.space_group_name_H-M   'P 1'
#
loop_
_entity.id
_entity.type
_entity.pdbx_description
1 polymer ?
#
loop_
_entity_poly.entity_id
_entity_poly.type
_entity_poly.pdbx_seq_one_letter_code
_entity_poly.pdbx_strand_id
1 'polypeptide(L)' 'MMAMLFAQRVILGKNTFDQVPALLKQQVATILIDECGLPELVPVQFGGTAE' A
#
# COMPACT_ATOMS: atom_id res chain seq x y z
N MET A 1 9.66 -5.63 -8.35
CA MET A 1 9.89 -6.60 -7.25
C MET A 1 9.83 -5.99 -5.86
N MET A 2 10.35 -4.76 -5.60
CA MET A 2 10.34 -4.18 -4.24
C MET A 2 8.97 -3.69 -3.74
N ALA A 3 8.08 -3.22 -4.62
CA ALA A 3 6.73 -2.76 -4.24
C ALA A 3 5.87 -3.89 -3.64
N MET A 4 5.92 -5.10 -4.21
CA MET A 4 5.18 -6.26 -3.70
C MET A 4 5.63 -6.67 -2.29
N LEU A 5 6.93 -6.58 -1.98
CA LEU A 5 7.43 -6.84 -0.63
C LEU A 5 6.86 -5.84 0.38
N PHE A 6 6.80 -4.56 0.01
CA PHE A 6 6.19 -3.54 0.87
C PHE A 6 4.68 -3.74 1.02
N ALA A 7 3.96 -4.04 -0.05
CA ALA A 7 2.54 -4.37 0.00
C ALA A 7 2.27 -5.52 0.98
N GLN A 8 3.00 -6.63 0.87
CA GLN A 8 2.90 -7.75 1.82
C GLN A 8 3.22 -7.35 3.26
N ARG A 9 4.21 -6.49 3.50
CA ARG A 9 4.52 -6.00 4.85
C ARG A 9 3.41 -5.13 5.43
N VAL A 10 2.73 -4.34 4.60
CA VAL A 10 1.56 -3.55 4.98
C VAL A 10 0.38 -4.45 5.32
N ILE A 11 0.10 -5.46 4.48
CA ILE A 11 -0.95 -6.46 4.71
C ILE A 11 -0.72 -7.23 6.02
N LEU A 12 0.52 -7.61 6.30
CA LEU A 12 0.89 -8.32 7.53
C LEU A 12 0.98 -7.41 8.77
N GLY A 13 0.68 -6.11 8.64
CA GLY A 13 0.77 -5.13 9.74
C GLY A 13 2.19 -4.90 10.26
N LYS A 14 3.22 -5.34 9.53
CA LYS A 14 4.63 -5.16 9.90
C LYS A 14 5.18 -3.78 9.52
N ASN A 15 4.50 -3.10 8.60
CA ASN A 15 4.73 -1.71 8.24
C ASN A 15 3.38 -1.02 8.04
N THR A 16 3.29 0.27 8.27
CA THR A 16 2.16 1.09 7.81
C THR A 16 2.45 1.64 6.40
N PHE A 17 1.41 2.08 5.70
CA PHE A 17 1.57 2.66 4.36
C PHE A 17 2.49 3.90 4.36
N ASP A 18 2.56 4.64 5.46
CA ASP A 18 3.47 5.78 5.61
C ASP A 18 4.95 5.41 5.62
N GLN A 19 5.27 4.19 6.04
CA GLN A 19 6.64 3.67 6.04
C GLN A 19 7.08 3.19 4.65
N VAL A 20 6.20 3.23 3.65
CA VAL A 20 6.54 2.95 2.26
C VAL A 20 7.32 4.16 1.70
N PRO A 21 8.48 3.93 1.05
CA PRO A 21 9.24 5.00 0.40
C PRO A 21 8.38 5.77 -0.61
N ALA A 22 8.51 7.09 -0.65
CA ALA A 22 7.67 7.96 -1.49
C ALA A 22 7.64 7.55 -2.98
N LEU A 23 8.79 7.13 -3.53
CA LEU A 23 8.91 6.65 -4.92
C LEU A 23 8.07 5.39 -5.21
N LEU A 24 7.77 4.60 -4.17
CA LEU A 24 7.05 3.33 -4.28
C LEU A 24 5.60 3.41 -3.80
N LYS A 25 5.18 4.49 -3.11
CA LYS A 25 3.82 4.62 -2.55
C LYS A 25 2.74 4.39 -3.60
N GLN A 26 2.86 5.01 -4.77
CA GLN A 26 1.88 4.81 -5.85
C GLN A 26 1.80 3.36 -6.30
N GLN A 27 2.95 2.71 -6.52
CA GLN A 27 2.99 1.31 -6.95
C GLN A 27 2.45 0.37 -5.86
N VAL A 28 2.77 0.62 -4.59
CA VAL A 28 2.25 -0.17 -3.47
C VAL A 28 0.75 0.03 -3.30
N ALA A 29 0.23 1.24 -3.49
CA ALA A 29 -1.20 1.51 -3.50
C ALA A 29 -1.93 0.73 -4.60
N THR A 30 -1.43 0.77 -5.83
CA THR A 30 -1.98 -0.01 -6.96
C THR A 30 -2.03 -1.50 -6.63
N ILE A 31 -0.95 -2.07 -6.09
CA ILE A 31 -0.91 -3.49 -5.70
C ILE A 31 -1.95 -3.79 -4.60
N LEU A 32 -2.02 -2.94 -3.57
CA LEU A 32 -2.94 -3.14 -2.45
C LEU A 32 -4.41 -3.04 -2.88
N ILE A 33 -4.73 -2.10 -3.78
CA ILE A 33 -6.09 -1.86 -4.27
C ILE A 33 -6.48 -2.88 -5.34
N ASP A 34 -5.71 -2.96 -6.43
CA ASP A 34 -6.11 -3.69 -7.64
C ASP A 34 -5.81 -5.20 -7.55
N GLU A 35 -4.67 -5.57 -6.96
CA GLU A 35 -4.27 -6.99 -6.88
C GLU A 35 -4.73 -7.67 -5.59
N CYS A 36 -4.69 -6.95 -4.46
CA CYS A 36 -5.02 -7.51 -3.15
C CYS A 36 -6.43 -7.15 -2.67
N GLY A 37 -7.09 -6.13 -3.24
CA GLY A 37 -8.45 -5.75 -2.86
C GLY A 37 -8.59 -5.15 -1.47
N LEU A 38 -7.55 -4.48 -0.96
CA LEU A 38 -7.47 -3.90 0.39
C LEU A 38 -7.29 -2.36 0.33
N PRO A 39 -8.27 -1.61 -0.20
CA PRO A 39 -8.19 -0.16 -0.28
C PRO A 39 -8.15 0.52 1.09
N GLU A 40 -8.63 -0.13 2.16
CA GLU A 40 -8.64 0.38 3.53
C GLU A 40 -7.25 0.47 4.17
N LEU A 41 -6.24 -0.12 3.53
CA LEU A 41 -4.84 -0.02 3.95
C LEU A 41 -4.09 1.11 3.25
N VAL A 42 -4.76 1.83 2.34
CA VAL A 42 -4.18 2.87 1.50
C VAL A 42 -4.89 4.20 1.77
N PRO A 43 -4.15 5.30 2.02
CA PRO A 43 -4.74 6.62 2.18
C PRO A 43 -5.52 7.11 0.95
N VAL A 44 -6.56 7.91 1.16
CA VAL A 44 -7.40 8.46 0.05
C VAL A 44 -6.58 9.19 -1.01
N GLN A 45 -5.52 9.89 -0.61
CA GLN A 45 -4.61 10.60 -1.54
C GLN A 45 -3.89 9.68 -2.56
N PHE A 46 -3.85 8.37 -2.31
CA PHE A 46 -3.29 7.35 -3.19
C PHE A 46 -4.36 6.44 -3.83
N GLY A 47 -5.64 6.79 -3.71
CA GLY A 47 -6.77 6.06 -4.30
C GLY A 47 -7.40 5.00 -3.41
N GLY A 48 -7.00 4.92 -2.14
CA GLY A 48 -7.61 4.01 -1.16
C GLY A 48 -8.75 4.66 -0.38
N THR A 49 -9.12 4.04 0.74
CA THR A 49 -10.22 4.45 1.61
C THR A 49 -9.81 4.67 3.07
N ALA A 50 -8.51 4.55 3.38
CA ALA A 50 -8.00 4.87 4.70
C ALA A 50 -7.99 6.40 4.91
N GLU A 51 -8.59 6.87 6.01
CA GLU A 51 -8.59 8.29 6.42
C GLU A 51 -7.26 8.75 7.03
#